data_AF-B6W819-F1
#
_entry.id   AF-B6W819-F1
#
_cell.length_a   1.000
_cell.length_b   1.000
_cell.length_c   1.000
_cell.angle_alpha   90.00
_cell.angle_beta   90.00
_cell.angle_gamma   90.00
#
_symmetry.space_group_name_H-M   'P 1'
#
loop_
_entity.id
_entity.type
_entity.pdbx_description
1 polymer ?
#
loop_
_entity_poly.entity_id
_entity_poly.type
_entity_poly.pdbx_seq_one_letter_code
_entity_poly.pdbx_strand_id
1 'polypeptide(L)'
;MRRRKNNNTFLKLYRKNKYNLILLVFVIVIGLFLFSKALDFLSNRNLSSYDNEIIVVKNNDNEIDSLSLKELRKLGATESKVTLENGEEFTLTGVAIEKILKKEKINPNLNNVIEFSDQKGNKTSLSMETALEVNRVILVYKIDSKPNIEYNKKLGVLFALDKQDKDSGKWIRNIQTINIK
;
A
#
# COMPACT_ATOMS: atom_id res chain seq x y z
N MET A 1 -54.22 15.25 33.83
CA MET A 1 -53.23 15.44 32.73
C MET A 1 -51.86 15.76 33.35
N ARG A 2 -50.99 14.76 33.60
CA ARG A 2 -49.66 14.96 34.21
C ARG A 2 -48.65 15.42 33.15
N ARG A 3 -48.16 16.66 33.24
CA ARG A 3 -47.13 17.22 32.35
C ARG A 3 -45.80 16.49 32.60
N ARG A 4 -45.29 15.77 31.58
CA ARG A 4 -43.92 15.21 31.56
C ARG A 4 -42.91 16.36 31.63
N LYS A 5 -42.19 16.47 32.75
CA LYS A 5 -41.07 17.39 32.91
C LYS A 5 -39.88 16.82 32.14
N ASN A 6 -39.70 17.27 30.90
CA ASN A 6 -38.60 16.82 30.05
C ASN A 6 -37.31 17.45 30.59
N ASN A 7 -36.59 16.69 31.41
CA ASN A 7 -35.32 17.10 31.99
C ASN A 7 -34.24 16.99 30.90
N ASN A 8 -34.16 17.98 30.01
CA ASN A 8 -33.06 18.09 29.06
C ASN A 8 -31.80 18.64 29.77
N THR A 9 -31.25 17.85 30.70
CA THR A 9 -30.03 18.13 31.47
C THR A 9 -28.84 18.39 30.53
N PHE A 10 -28.76 17.68 29.41
CA PHE A 10 -27.76 17.88 28.35
C PHE A 10 -27.81 19.29 27.73
N LEU A 11 -29.01 19.84 27.45
CA LEU A 11 -29.15 21.19 26.89
C LEU A 11 -28.71 22.29 27.88
N LYS A 12 -28.94 22.08 29.19
CA LYS A 12 -28.49 23.01 30.24
C LYS A 12 -26.98 22.98 30.42
N LEU A 13 -26.37 21.80 30.41
CA LEU A 13 -24.91 21.62 30.49
C LEU A 13 -24.20 22.22 29.27
N TYR A 14 -24.75 22.00 28.07
CA TYR A 14 -24.22 22.57 26.82
C TYR A 14 -24.25 24.10 26.84
N ARG A 15 -25.37 24.73 27.24
CA ARG A 15 -25.46 26.22 27.27
C ARG A 15 -24.53 26.87 28.30
N LYS A 16 -24.28 26.23 29.44
CA LYS A 16 -23.42 26.77 30.51
C LYS A 16 -21.93 26.69 30.16
N ASN A 17 -21.50 25.60 29.52
CA ASN A 17 -20.10 25.32 29.22
C ASN A 17 -19.81 25.22 27.71
N LYS A 18 -20.61 25.90 26.86
CA LYS A 18 -20.54 25.77 25.40
C LYS A 18 -19.13 25.92 24.84
N TYR A 19 -18.37 26.90 25.32
CA TYR A 19 -17.02 27.18 24.86
C TYR A 19 -16.02 26.11 25.32
N ASN A 20 -16.13 25.59 26.55
CA ASN A 20 -15.28 24.51 27.05
C ASN A 20 -15.57 23.18 26.33
N LEU A 21 -16.83 22.93 25.96
CA LEU A 21 -17.21 21.76 25.15
C LEU A 21 -16.67 21.88 23.72
N ILE A 22 -16.78 23.05 23.10
CA ILE A 22 -16.20 23.32 21.77
C ILE A 22 -14.68 23.18 21.82
N LEU A 23 -14.02 23.72 22.84
CA LEU A 23 -12.57 23.58 23.05
C LEU A 23 -12.17 22.11 23.20
N LEU A 24 -12.92 21.33 23.98
CA LEU A 24 -12.67 19.90 24.17
C LEU A 24 -12.79 19.12 22.86
N VAL A 25 -13.82 19.39 22.05
CA VAL A 25 -13.93 18.80 20.71
C VAL A 25 -12.75 19.20 19.83
N PHE A 26 -12.31 20.45 19.87
CA PHE A 26 -11.16 20.93 19.11
C PHE A 26 -9.86 20.21 19.51
N VAL A 27 -9.63 20.04 20.81
CA VAL A 27 -8.49 19.29 21.35
C VAL A 27 -8.53 17.82 20.92
N ILE A 28 -9.71 17.19 20.94
CA ILE A 28 -9.87 15.80 20.48
C ILE A 28 -9.55 15.69 18.99
N VAL A 29 -10.05 16.60 18.16
CA VAL A 29 -9.80 16.59 16.70
C VAL A 29 -8.31 16.76 16.40
N ILE A 30 -7.64 17.71 17.06
CA ILE A 30 -6.19 17.89 16.94
C ILE A 30 -5.44 16.65 17.43
N GLY A 31 -5.85 16.09 18.57
CA GLY A 31 -5.25 14.89 19.13
C GLY A 31 -5.34 13.70 18.16
N LEU A 32 -6.50 13.48 17.55
CA LEU A 32 -6.69 12.43 16.53
C LEU A 32 -5.85 12.68 15.28
N PHE A 33 -5.75 13.93 14.84
CA PHE A 33 -4.92 14.30 13.68
C PHE A 33 -3.42 14.08 13.96
N LEU A 34 -2.92 14.44 15.14
CA LEU A 34 -1.52 14.19 15.52
C LEU A 34 -1.26 12.69 15.71
N PHE A 35 -2.23 11.96 16.26
CA PHE A 35 -2.12 10.52 16.46
C PHE A 35 -2.01 9.76 15.13
N SER A 36 -2.80 10.12 14.12
CA SER A 36 -2.69 9.50 12.78
C SER A 36 -1.31 9.76 12.15
N LYS A 37 -0.79 11.00 12.26
CA LYS A 37 0.57 11.33 11.81
C LYS A 37 1.66 10.55 12.53
N ALA A 38 1.49 10.30 13.84
CA ALA A 38 2.45 9.52 14.62
C ALA A 38 2.47 8.04 14.19
N LEU A 39 1.30 7.46 13.90
CA LEU A 39 1.20 6.09 13.35
C LEU A 39 1.88 5.98 11.99
N ASP A 40 1.66 6.94 11.09
CA ASP A 40 2.32 6.99 9.78
C ASP A 40 3.86 7.11 9.92
N PHE A 41 4.33 7.94 10.87
CA PHE A 41 5.75 8.13 11.12
C PHE A 41 6.43 6.84 11.61
N LEU A 42 5.81 6.13 12.55
CA LEU A 42 6.33 4.85 13.05
C LEU A 42 6.35 3.78 11.95
N SER A 43 5.29 3.69 11.16
CA SER A 43 5.20 2.79 10.00
C SER A 43 6.30 3.04 8.97
N ASN A 44 6.53 4.31 8.62
CA ASN A 44 7.56 4.70 7.66
C ASN A 44 8.99 4.51 8.19
N ARG A 45 9.19 4.66 9.51
CA ARG A 45 10.52 4.47 10.13
C ARG A 45 10.99 3.02 9.98
N ASN A 46 10.11 2.03 10.20
CA ASN A 46 10.48 0.62 10.01
C ASN A 46 10.81 0.33 8.54
N LEU A 47 10.08 0.94 7.61
CA LEU A 47 10.31 0.77 6.18
C LEU A 47 11.64 1.39 5.70
N SER A 48 12.14 2.42 6.40
CA SER A 48 13.38 3.10 6.04
C SER A 48 14.62 2.20 6.11
N SER A 49 14.58 1.14 6.93
CA SER A 49 15.64 0.11 6.97
C SER A 49 15.82 -0.63 5.64
N TYR A 50 14.80 -0.59 4.78
CA TYR A 50 14.77 -1.26 3.48
C TYR A 50 14.78 -0.27 2.31
N ASP A 51 14.96 1.03 2.57
CA ASP A 51 14.93 2.08 1.53
C ASP A 51 15.99 1.87 0.44
N ASN A 52 17.11 1.23 0.80
CA ASN A 52 18.24 0.97 -0.10
C ASN A 52 18.09 -0.32 -0.91
N GLU A 53 17.03 -1.11 -0.69
CA GLU A 53 16.77 -2.31 -1.51
C GLU A 53 16.57 -1.88 -2.96
N ILE A 54 17.31 -2.50 -3.89
CA ILE A 54 17.28 -2.13 -5.31
C ILE A 54 16.38 -3.10 -6.08
N ILE A 55 15.55 -2.54 -6.95
CA ILE A 55 14.74 -3.26 -7.92
C ILE A 55 15.20 -2.85 -9.31
N VAL A 56 15.71 -3.82 -10.05
CA VAL A 56 16.22 -3.62 -11.41
C VAL A 56 15.06 -3.67 -12.39
N VAL A 57 14.94 -2.67 -13.25
CA VAL A 57 13.95 -2.63 -14.33
C VAL A 57 14.66 -2.90 -15.66
N LYS A 58 14.14 -3.87 -16.40
CA LYS A 58 14.66 -4.30 -17.68
C LYS A 58 13.63 -4.19 -18.79
N ASN A 59 14.10 -3.98 -20.00
CA ASN A 59 13.31 -4.05 -21.23
C ASN A 59 14.06 -4.94 -22.23
N ASN A 60 13.44 -6.04 -22.64
CA ASN A 60 14.04 -7.07 -23.49
C ASN A 60 15.41 -7.52 -22.96
N ASP A 61 15.47 -7.89 -21.68
CA ASP A 61 16.67 -8.35 -20.95
C ASP A 61 17.78 -7.30 -20.71
N ASN A 62 17.67 -6.12 -21.31
CA ASN A 62 18.59 -5.01 -21.03
C ASN A 62 18.12 -4.21 -19.82
N GLU A 63 19.03 -3.94 -18.89
CA GLU A 63 18.78 -3.02 -17.78
C GLU A 63 18.57 -1.60 -18.31
N ILE A 64 17.48 -0.96 -17.89
CA ILE A 64 17.11 0.40 -18.29
C ILE A 64 17.05 1.35 -17.09
N ASP A 65 16.73 0.83 -15.90
CA ASP A 65 16.73 1.60 -14.66
C ASP A 65 16.97 0.66 -13.46
N SER A 66 17.38 1.24 -12.35
CA SER A 66 17.55 0.58 -11.06
C SER A 66 16.95 1.46 -9.98
N LEU A 67 15.82 1.04 -9.42
CA LEU A 67 15.05 1.81 -8.44
C LEU A 67 15.35 1.33 -7.04
N SER A 68 15.75 2.24 -6.16
CA SER A 68 15.66 1.96 -4.72
C SER A 68 14.20 1.86 -4.28
N LEU A 69 13.90 1.11 -3.21
CA LEU A 69 12.55 1.03 -2.65
C LEU A 69 12.03 2.44 -2.28
N LYS A 70 12.93 3.33 -1.84
CA LYS A 70 12.63 4.73 -1.58
C LYS A 70 12.17 5.48 -2.82
N GLU A 71 12.78 5.25 -3.97
CA GLU A 71 12.40 5.86 -5.25
C GLU A 71 11.11 5.26 -5.79
N LEU A 72 10.95 3.94 -5.69
CA LEU A 72 9.71 3.25 -6.05
C LEU A 72 8.53 3.90 -5.34
N ARG A 73 8.61 4.08 -4.01
CA ARG A 73 7.57 4.75 -3.20
C ARG A 73 7.23 6.17 -3.66
N LYS A 74 8.19 6.90 -4.22
CA LYS A 74 7.95 8.27 -4.73
C LYS A 74 7.11 8.28 -6.01
N LEU A 75 6.94 7.15 -6.71
CA LEU A 75 6.04 7.03 -7.87
C LEU A 75 4.56 7.10 -7.50
N GLY A 76 4.25 7.11 -6.19
CA GLY A 76 2.90 7.27 -5.67
C GLY A 76 2.35 5.96 -5.14
N ALA A 77 2.15 5.92 -3.82
CA ALA A 77 1.58 4.79 -3.14
C ALA A 77 0.12 4.54 -3.57
N THR A 78 -0.26 3.27 -3.53
CA THR A 78 -1.61 2.78 -3.75
C THR A 78 -1.95 1.89 -2.57
N GLU A 79 -2.99 2.27 -1.84
CA GLU A 79 -3.54 1.45 -0.76
C GLU A 79 -4.70 0.62 -1.30
N SER A 80 -4.70 -0.67 -1.00
CA SER A 80 -5.76 -1.58 -1.41
C SER A 80 -6.08 -2.53 -0.27
N LYS A 81 -7.36 -2.70 0.01
CA LYS A 81 -7.84 -3.80 0.85
C LYS A 81 -7.97 -5.05 -0.03
N VAL A 82 -7.45 -6.17 0.45
CA VAL A 82 -7.56 -7.47 -0.21
C VAL A 82 -8.12 -8.47 0.78
N THR A 83 -9.07 -9.29 0.32
CA THR A 83 -9.67 -10.37 1.10
C THR A 83 -9.18 -11.69 0.52
N LEU A 84 -8.50 -12.49 1.34
CA LEU A 84 -8.06 -13.83 0.96
C LEU A 84 -9.23 -14.83 0.96
N GLU A 85 -9.01 -16.01 0.38
CA GLU A 85 -10.03 -17.08 0.35
C GLU A 85 -10.47 -17.55 1.73
N ASN A 86 -9.59 -17.49 2.73
CA ASN A 86 -9.90 -17.81 4.12
C ASN A 86 -10.73 -16.72 4.84
N GLY A 87 -11.06 -15.62 4.17
CA GLY A 87 -11.81 -14.50 4.72
C GLY A 87 -10.96 -13.47 5.47
N GLU A 88 -9.64 -13.65 5.56
CA GLU A 88 -8.75 -12.66 6.16
C GLU A 88 -8.64 -11.41 5.27
N GLU A 89 -8.76 -10.24 5.88
CA GLU A 89 -8.64 -8.95 5.20
C GLU A 89 -7.32 -8.27 5.59
N PHE A 90 -6.60 -7.78 4.59
CA PHE A 90 -5.35 -7.05 4.77
C PHE A 90 -5.38 -5.73 4.04
N THR A 91 -4.76 -4.70 4.63
CA THR A 91 -4.50 -3.44 3.94
C THR A 91 -3.09 -3.47 3.37
N LEU A 92 -2.99 -3.48 2.05
CA LEU A 92 -1.74 -3.52 1.32
C LEU A 92 -1.38 -2.10 0.87
N THR A 93 -0.10 -1.74 0.99
CA THR A 93 0.44 -0.50 0.42
C THR A 93 1.57 -0.84 -0.54
N GLY A 94 1.46 -0.34 -1.76
CA GLY A 94 2.41 -0.61 -2.83
C GLY A 94 2.40 0.42 -3.94
N VAL A 95 3.08 0.12 -5.03
CA VAL A 95 3.07 0.91 -6.26
C VAL A 95 2.45 0.07 -7.36
N ALA A 96 1.45 0.64 -8.04
CA ALA A 96 0.83 -0.03 -9.16
C ALA A 96 1.80 -0.11 -10.34
N ILE A 97 1.92 -1.28 -10.98
CA ILE A 97 3.01 -1.55 -11.94
C ILE A 97 2.96 -0.64 -13.16
N GLU A 98 1.76 -0.21 -13.57
CA GLU A 98 1.56 0.74 -14.65
C GLU A 98 2.25 2.09 -14.41
N LYS A 99 2.52 2.46 -13.15
CA LYS A 99 3.27 3.67 -12.81
C LYS A 99 4.75 3.55 -13.16
N ILE A 100 5.34 2.35 -13.02
CA ILE A 100 6.72 2.09 -13.49
C ILE A 100 6.74 2.15 -15.01
N LEU A 101 5.82 1.46 -15.69
CA LEU A 101 5.76 1.46 -17.15
C LEU A 101 5.66 2.89 -17.72
N LYS A 102 4.83 3.73 -17.09
CA LYS A 102 4.70 5.16 -17.44
C LYS A 102 5.97 5.95 -17.17
N LYS A 103 6.66 5.72 -16.04
CA LYS A 103 7.93 6.40 -15.72
C LYS A 103 8.98 6.09 -16.80
N GLU A 104 9.14 4.82 -17.13
CA GLU A 104 10.16 4.35 -18.07
C GLU A 104 9.82 4.64 -19.54
N LYS A 105 8.66 5.27 -19.81
CA LYS A 105 8.17 5.60 -21.15
C LYS A 105 8.16 4.38 -22.09
N ILE A 106 7.97 3.19 -21.52
CA ILE A 106 7.83 1.97 -22.29
C ILE A 106 6.50 2.09 -23.02
N ASN A 107 6.49 1.76 -24.31
CA ASN A 107 5.27 1.59 -25.08
C ASN A 107 4.95 0.08 -25.15
N PRO A 108 4.24 -0.47 -24.16
CA PRO A 108 4.01 -1.90 -24.07
C PRO A 108 3.05 -2.35 -25.16
N ASN A 109 3.43 -3.41 -25.88
CA ASN A 109 2.49 -4.16 -26.71
C ASN A 109 1.67 -5.11 -25.80
N LEU A 110 0.38 -5.26 -26.05
CA LEU A 110 -0.49 -6.15 -25.25
C LEU A 110 -0.03 -7.62 -25.27
N ASN A 111 0.69 -8.03 -26.33
CA ASN A 111 1.27 -9.37 -26.45
C ASN A 111 2.53 -9.57 -25.58
N ASN A 112 3.05 -8.51 -24.98
CA ASN A 112 4.21 -8.59 -24.11
C ASN A 112 3.86 -9.25 -22.78
N VAL A 113 4.89 -9.61 -22.03
CA VAL A 113 4.80 -10.12 -20.67
C VAL A 113 5.69 -9.30 -19.75
N ILE A 114 5.33 -9.28 -18.48
CA ILE A 114 6.21 -8.81 -17.42
C ILE A 114 6.75 -10.04 -16.70
N GLU A 115 8.04 -10.28 -16.84
CA GLU A 115 8.77 -11.30 -16.10
C GLU A 115 9.33 -10.69 -14.82
N PHE A 116 9.07 -11.35 -13.69
CA PHE A 116 9.63 -11.04 -12.40
C PHE A 116 10.65 -12.10 -12.04
N SER A 117 11.78 -11.70 -11.45
CA SER A 117 12.71 -12.66 -10.88
C SER A 117 13.10 -12.33 -9.45
N ASP A 118 13.29 -13.38 -8.64
CA ASP A 118 13.77 -13.29 -7.27
C ASP A 118 15.31 -13.32 -7.20
N GLN A 119 15.86 -13.18 -5.98
CA GLN A 119 17.31 -13.28 -5.72
C GLN A 119 17.95 -14.62 -6.13
N LYS A 120 17.14 -15.68 -6.27
CA LYS A 120 17.60 -17.02 -6.63
C LYS A 120 17.48 -17.30 -8.14
N GLY A 121 16.99 -16.33 -8.91
CA GLY A 121 16.77 -16.47 -10.35
C GLY A 121 15.48 -17.21 -10.72
N ASN A 122 14.58 -17.49 -9.76
CA ASN A 122 13.28 -18.04 -10.09
C ASN A 122 12.45 -16.98 -10.80
N LYS A 123 11.80 -17.38 -11.89
CA LYS A 123 11.05 -16.47 -12.76
C LYS A 123 9.55 -16.76 -12.70
N THR A 124 8.76 -15.70 -12.71
CA THR A 124 7.30 -15.78 -12.84
C THR A 124 6.86 -14.66 -13.77
N SER A 125 5.84 -14.89 -14.60
CA SER A 125 5.39 -13.90 -15.57
C SER A 125 3.91 -13.58 -15.41
N LEU A 126 3.56 -12.34 -15.78
CA LEU A 126 2.18 -11.88 -15.93
C LEU A 126 2.00 -11.30 -17.35
N SER A 127 0.79 -11.42 -17.90
CA SER A 127 0.48 -10.79 -19.18
C SER A 127 0.52 -9.27 -19.07
N MET A 128 0.97 -8.61 -20.15
CA MET A 128 0.98 -7.14 -20.19
C MET A 128 -0.44 -6.56 -20.11
N GLU A 129 -1.44 -7.25 -20.68
CA GLU A 129 -2.86 -6.90 -20.53
C GLU A 129 -3.25 -6.74 -19.04
N THR A 130 -2.90 -7.72 -18.21
CA THR A 130 -3.17 -7.69 -16.76
C THR A 130 -2.42 -6.55 -16.08
N ALA A 131 -1.18 -6.31 -16.48
CA ALA A 131 -0.33 -5.28 -15.87
C ALA A 131 -0.72 -3.84 -16.24
N LEU A 132 -1.39 -3.64 -17.38
CA LEU A 132 -1.81 -2.31 -17.84
C LEU A 132 -3.14 -1.86 -17.24
N GLU A 133 -3.92 -2.77 -16.68
CA GLU A 133 -5.13 -2.41 -15.95
C GLU A 133 -4.81 -1.57 -14.71
N VAL A 134 -5.49 -0.42 -14.63
CA VAL A 134 -5.25 0.59 -13.60
C VAL A 134 -5.44 0.00 -12.21
N ASN A 135 -4.40 0.08 -11.37
CA ASN A 135 -4.39 -0.44 -10.00
C ASN A 135 -4.81 -1.92 -9.90
N ARG A 136 -4.54 -2.76 -10.91
CA ARG A 136 -4.79 -4.22 -10.83
C ARG A 136 -3.60 -4.95 -10.23
N VAL A 137 -2.41 -4.76 -10.81
CA VAL A 137 -1.16 -5.37 -10.32
C VAL A 137 -0.41 -4.37 -9.45
N ILE A 138 -0.15 -4.75 -8.20
CA ILE A 138 0.51 -3.89 -7.22
C ILE A 138 1.82 -4.53 -6.75
N LEU A 139 2.90 -3.76 -6.81
CA LEU A 139 4.17 -4.03 -6.15
C LEU A 139 4.08 -3.58 -4.69
N VAL A 140 3.74 -4.50 -3.82
CA VAL A 140 3.50 -4.25 -2.41
C VAL A 140 4.83 -4.26 -1.67
N TYR A 141 5.03 -3.27 -0.80
CA TYR A 141 6.18 -3.16 0.11
C TYR A 141 5.76 -3.13 1.59
N LYS A 142 4.44 -3.02 1.87
CA LYS A 142 3.90 -2.91 3.23
C LYS A 142 2.53 -3.58 3.35
N ILE A 143 2.31 -4.32 4.43
CA ILE A 143 1.04 -4.96 4.84
C ILE A 143 0.68 -4.47 6.23
N ASP A 144 -0.54 -3.98 6.43
CA ASP A 144 -1.06 -3.48 7.72
C ASP A 144 -0.06 -2.55 8.44
N SER A 145 0.48 -1.60 7.69
CA SER A 145 1.47 -0.61 8.15
C SER A 145 2.84 -1.17 8.55
N LYS A 146 3.14 -2.45 8.30
CA LYS A 146 4.45 -3.07 8.52
C LYS A 146 5.15 -3.44 7.22
N PRO A 147 6.47 -3.31 7.12
CA PRO A 147 7.23 -3.84 5.98
C PRO A 147 6.92 -5.32 5.74
N ASN A 148 6.82 -5.74 4.49
CA ASN A 148 6.45 -7.11 4.12
C ASN A 148 7.29 -8.18 4.81
N ILE A 149 8.60 -7.97 4.87
CA ILE A 149 9.56 -8.92 5.45
C ILE A 149 9.40 -9.06 6.97
N GLU A 150 8.92 -8.01 7.65
CA GLU A 150 8.58 -8.03 9.08
C GLU A 150 7.23 -8.74 9.32
N TYR A 151 6.30 -8.62 8.37
CA TYR A 151 5.01 -9.32 8.42
C TYR A 151 5.17 -10.83 8.16
N ASN A 152 5.85 -11.17 7.06
CA ASN A 152 6.19 -12.54 6.68
C ASN A 152 7.48 -12.55 5.86
N LYS A 153 8.55 -13.11 6.44
CA LYS A 153 9.88 -13.20 5.81
C LYS A 153 9.86 -13.82 4.41
N LYS A 154 8.92 -14.71 4.11
CA LYS A 154 8.80 -15.36 2.79
C LYS A 154 8.37 -14.41 1.68
N LEU A 155 7.75 -13.27 2.01
CA LEU A 155 7.33 -12.27 1.03
C LEU A 155 8.51 -11.47 0.48
N GLY A 156 9.62 -11.41 1.22
CA GLY A 156 10.74 -10.52 0.91
C GLY A 156 10.40 -9.04 1.16
N VAL A 157 11.24 -8.14 0.67
CA VAL A 157 11.02 -6.69 0.79
C VAL A 157 9.89 -6.25 -0.15
N LEU A 158 9.87 -6.76 -1.38
CA LEU A 158 8.88 -6.44 -2.40
C LEU A 158 8.25 -7.72 -2.96
N PHE A 159 6.93 -7.72 -3.12
CA PHE A 159 6.20 -8.76 -3.86
C PHE A 159 5.15 -8.13 -4.78
N ALA A 160 4.74 -8.86 -5.81
CA ALA A 160 3.65 -8.46 -6.70
C ALA A 160 2.42 -9.33 -6.45
N LEU A 161 1.25 -8.72 -6.57
CA LEU A 161 -0.02 -9.44 -6.63
C LEU A 161 -0.92 -8.86 -7.72
N ASP A 162 -1.72 -9.73 -8.32
CA ASP A 162 -2.93 -9.34 -9.03
C ASP A 162 -4.07 -9.28 -8.01
N LYS A 163 -4.71 -8.12 -7.86
CA LYS A 163 -5.81 -7.94 -6.89
C LYS A 163 -7.04 -8.79 -7.19
N GLN A 164 -7.20 -9.23 -8.44
CA GLN A 164 -8.29 -10.12 -8.79
C GLN A 164 -8.03 -11.55 -8.28
N ASP A 165 -6.78 -11.89 -7.95
CA ASP A 165 -6.42 -13.18 -7.41
C ASP A 165 -6.54 -13.20 -5.87
N LYS A 166 -7.35 -14.12 -5.38
CA LYS A 166 -7.59 -14.31 -3.94
C LYS A 166 -6.62 -15.31 -3.31
N ASP A 167 -5.85 -16.03 -4.13
CA ASP A 167 -4.90 -17.01 -3.67
C ASP A 167 -3.54 -16.37 -3.39
N SER A 168 -3.19 -16.27 -2.10
CA SER A 168 -1.88 -15.78 -1.65
C SER A 168 -0.70 -16.64 -2.12
N GLY A 169 -0.96 -17.88 -2.56
CA GLY A 169 0.01 -18.79 -3.16
C GLY A 169 0.57 -18.30 -4.50
N LYS A 170 -0.20 -17.51 -5.24
CA LYS A 170 0.20 -16.96 -6.56
C LYS A 170 0.88 -15.61 -6.48
N TRP A 171 1.03 -15.05 -5.28
CA TRP A 171 1.80 -13.83 -5.10
C TRP A 171 3.25 -14.07 -5.52
N ILE A 172 3.80 -13.13 -6.29
CA ILE A 172 5.15 -13.20 -6.81
C ILE A 172 6.07 -12.56 -5.78
N ARG A 173 6.74 -13.40 -4.98
CA ARG A 173 7.45 -12.99 -3.76
C ARG A 173 8.91 -12.63 -4.04
N ASN A 174 9.47 -11.79 -3.17
CA ASN A 174 10.90 -11.45 -3.14
C ASN A 174 11.47 -10.95 -4.48
N ILE A 175 10.74 -10.04 -5.13
CA ILE A 175 11.08 -9.51 -6.44
C ILE A 175 12.34 -8.66 -6.35
N GLN A 176 13.28 -8.89 -7.28
CA GLN A 176 14.50 -8.11 -7.47
C GLN A 176 14.61 -7.50 -8.86
N THR A 177 13.99 -8.15 -9.85
CA THR A 177 14.02 -7.67 -11.23
C THR A 177 12.62 -7.73 -11.83
N ILE A 178 12.28 -6.70 -12.58
CA ILE A 178 11.08 -6.59 -13.39
C ILE A 178 11.52 -6.39 -14.83
N ASN A 179 11.17 -7.31 -15.72
CA ASN A 179 11.63 -7.34 -17.09
C ASN A 179 10.44 -7.35 -18.04
N ILE A 180 10.29 -6.28 -18.83
CA ILE A 180 9.26 -6.18 -19.85
C ILE A 180 9.78 -6.83 -21.13
N LYS A 181 9.09 -7.85 -21.66
CA LYS A 181 9.44 -8.57 -22.89
C LYS A 181 8.27 -8.61 -23.86
#